data_AF-A0A9W5NQJ5-F1
#
_entry.id   AF-A0A9W5NQJ5-F1
#
_cell.length_a   1.000
_cell.length_b   1.000
_cell.length_c   1.000
_cell.angle_alpha   90.00
_cell.angle_beta   90.00
_cell.angle_gamma   90.00
#
_symmetry.space_group_name_H-M   'P 1'
#
loop_
_entity.id
_entity.type
_entity.pdbx_description
1 polymer ?
#
loop_
_entity_poly.entity_id
_entity_poly.type
_entity_poly.pdbx_seq_one_letter_code
_entity_poly.pdbx_strand_id
1 'polypeptide(L)'
;MSKELRNVFKDNHQELWYSFTMSLEHSGKFNMHFDYTNWFDTEYSFSDQMIIWKHKYLGEVPIDENDKELINKYDNEFPNNPI
;
A
#
# COMPACT_ATOMS: atom_id res chain seq x y z
N MET A 1 -11.27 8.84 -11.89
CA MET A 1 -9.95 8.20 -12.10
C MET A 1 -9.84 6.82 -11.45
N SER A 2 -9.66 6.66 -10.12
CA SER A 2 -9.47 5.33 -9.49
C SER A 2 -10.67 4.39 -9.68
N LYS A 3 -11.90 4.90 -9.55
CA LYS A 3 -13.14 4.14 -9.81
C LYS A 3 -13.26 3.65 -11.26
N GLU A 4 -12.84 4.47 -12.23
CA GLU A 4 -12.88 4.11 -13.65
C GLU A 4 -11.85 3.02 -13.96
N LEU A 5 -10.62 3.16 -13.45
CA LEU A 5 -9.60 2.12 -13.57
C LEU A 5 -10.05 0.80 -12.95
N ARG A 6 -10.68 0.86 -11.77
CA ARG A 6 -11.23 -0.32 -11.12
C ARG A 6 -12.38 -0.96 -11.90
N ASN A 7 -13.21 -0.16 -12.57
CA ASN A 7 -14.23 -0.68 -13.47
C ASN A 7 -13.60 -1.38 -14.69
N VAL A 8 -12.52 -0.84 -15.26
CA VAL A 8 -11.81 -1.52 -16.36
C VAL A 8 -11.32 -2.92 -15.92
N PHE A 9 -10.76 -3.07 -14.72
CA PHE A 9 -10.37 -4.39 -14.20
C PHE A 9 -11.58 -5.32 -14.07
N LYS A 10 -12.68 -4.82 -13.50
CA LYS A 10 -13.93 -5.56 -13.34
C LYS A 10 -14.49 -6.05 -14.68
N ASP A 11 -14.58 -5.15 -15.65
CA ASP A 11 -15.15 -5.42 -16.98
C ASP A 11 -14.28 -6.41 -17.77
N ASN A 12 -12.99 -6.49 -17.45
CA ASN A 12 -12.05 -7.46 -18.01
C ASN A 12 -11.84 -8.70 -17.13
N HIS A 13 -12.71 -8.94 -16.13
CA HIS A 13 -12.65 -10.10 -15.23
C HIS A 13 -11.31 -10.26 -14.50
N GLN A 14 -10.61 -9.16 -14.24
CA GLN A 14 -9.41 -9.15 -13.43
C GLN A 14 -9.77 -9.05 -11.95
N GLU A 15 -8.90 -9.60 -11.10
CA GLU A 15 -9.02 -9.44 -9.66
C GLU A 15 -8.97 -7.96 -9.28
N LEU A 16 -9.78 -7.57 -8.29
CA LEU A 16 -9.92 -6.18 -7.90
C LEU A 16 -8.96 -5.88 -6.75
N TRP A 17 -8.14 -4.87 -6.96
CA TRP A 17 -7.24 -4.32 -5.95
C TRP A 17 -7.99 -3.43 -4.95
N TYR A 18 -7.36 -3.25 -3.79
CA TYR A 18 -7.83 -2.41 -2.68
C TYR A 18 -7.08 -1.08 -2.63
N SER A 19 -5.79 -1.11 -2.93
CA SER A 19 -4.94 0.08 -3.04
C SER A 19 -3.99 -0.05 -4.23
N PHE A 20 -3.32 1.04 -4.61
CA PHE A 20 -2.23 0.99 -5.58
C PHE A 20 -1.21 2.09 -5.29
N THR A 21 0.05 1.82 -5.61
CA THR A 21 1.15 2.79 -5.57
C THR A 21 1.59 3.11 -6.98
N MET A 22 1.69 4.40 -7.32
CA MET A 22 2.20 4.87 -8.60
C MET A 22 3.53 5.60 -8.41
N SER A 23 4.56 5.17 -9.15
CA SER A 23 5.85 5.86 -9.21
C SER A 23 6.01 6.49 -10.58
N LEU A 24 6.34 7.79 -10.63
CA LEU A 24 6.52 8.55 -11.87
C LEU A 24 7.93 9.17 -11.87
N GLU A 25 8.72 8.80 -12.87
CA GLU A 25 10.04 9.37 -13.11
C GLU A 25 9.92 10.67 -13.91
N HIS A 26 10.91 11.56 -13.76
CA HIS A 26 10.98 12.81 -14.52
C HIS A 26 10.98 12.59 -16.05
N SER A 27 11.47 11.43 -16.53
CA SER A 27 11.42 11.10 -17.96
C SER A 27 10.01 10.77 -18.49
N GLY A 28 8.99 10.75 -17.61
CA GLY A 28 7.63 10.33 -17.93
C GLY A 28 7.40 8.82 -17.89
N LYS A 29 8.43 8.04 -17.52
CA LYS A 29 8.25 6.60 -17.24
C LYS A 29 7.51 6.46 -15.92
N PHE A 30 6.51 5.58 -15.87
CA PHE A 30 5.81 5.29 -14.65
C PHE A 30 5.66 3.78 -14.43
N ASN A 31 5.51 3.42 -13.16
CA ASN A 31 5.15 2.08 -12.73
C ASN A 31 3.91 2.16 -11.83
N MET A 32 3.09 1.12 -11.86
CA MET A 32 1.98 0.95 -10.94
C MET A 32 2.10 -0.41 -10.24
N HIS A 33 2.06 -0.39 -8.92
CA HIS A 33 1.96 -1.59 -8.10
C HIS A 33 0.54 -1.65 -7.54
N PHE A 34 -0.19 -2.72 -7.86
CA PHE A 34 -1.54 -2.96 -7.34
C PHE A 34 -1.46 -3.87 -6.14
N ASP A 35 -2.11 -3.46 -5.05
CA ASP A 35 -2.14 -4.18 -3.79
C ASP A 35 -3.55 -4.76 -3.55
N TYR A 36 -3.56 -6.06 -3.30
CA TYR A 36 -4.75 -6.89 -3.17
C TYR A 36 -5.09 -7.18 -1.70
N THR A 37 -4.33 -6.61 -0.76
CA THR A 37 -4.59 -6.73 0.68
C THR A 37 -5.85 -5.96 1.04
N ASN A 38 -6.80 -6.63 1.68
CA ASN A 38 -8.02 -6.00 2.15
C ASN A 38 -7.77 -5.20 3.43
N TRP A 39 -7.19 -4.01 3.30
CA TRP A 39 -6.91 -3.11 4.44
C TRP A 39 -8.13 -2.76 5.28
N PHE A 40 -9.33 -2.80 4.71
CA PHE A 40 -10.57 -2.56 5.44
C PHE A 40 -10.94 -3.67 6.42
N ASP A 41 -10.33 -4.85 6.27
CA ASP A 41 -10.49 -6.00 7.16
C ASP A 41 -9.33 -6.14 8.16
N THR A 42 -8.53 -5.08 8.30
CA THR A 42 -7.42 -5.00 9.25
C THR A 42 -7.70 -3.97 10.34
N GLU A 43 -6.94 -4.01 11.42
CA GLU A 43 -7.00 -2.99 12.48
C GLU A 43 -6.22 -1.71 12.15
N TYR A 44 -5.53 -1.67 11.00
CA TYR A 44 -4.71 -0.53 10.61
C TYR A 44 -5.58 0.62 10.13
N SER A 45 -5.51 1.75 10.84
CA SER A 45 -6.12 2.99 10.41
C SER A 45 -5.46 3.51 9.13
N PHE A 46 -6.11 4.47 8.46
CA PHE A 46 -5.49 5.13 7.30
C PHE A 46 -4.18 5.84 7.65
N SER A 47 -4.05 6.34 8.87
CA SER A 47 -2.79 6.94 9.35
C SER A 47 -1.70 5.88 9.48
N ASP A 48 -2.04 4.72 10.01
CA ASP A 48 -1.10 3.60 10.15
C ASP A 48 -0.63 3.11 8.78
N GLN A 49 -1.57 2.93 7.84
CA GLN A 49 -1.28 2.53 6.46
C GLN A 49 -0.33 3.52 5.77
N MET A 50 -0.47 4.82 6.05
CA MET A 50 0.45 5.84 5.51
C MET A 50 1.87 5.71 6.09
N ILE A 51 2.01 5.45 7.39
CA ILE A 51 3.31 5.25 8.04
C ILE A 51 4.00 3.99 7.47
N ILE A 52 3.26 2.88 7.38
CA ILE A 52 3.72 1.63 6.77
C ILE A 52 4.16 1.86 5.31
N TRP A 53 3.36 2.59 4.53
CA TRP A 53 3.67 2.89 3.14
C TRP A 53 4.98 3.68 3.00
N LYS A 54 5.18 4.73 3.82
CA LYS A 54 6.41 5.53 3.80
C LYS A 54 7.63 4.71 4.21
N HIS A 55 7.49 3.90 5.24
CA HIS A 55 8.55 2.99 5.68
C HIS A 55 9.00 2.08 4.52
N LYS A 56 8.06 1.47 3.81
CA LYS A 56 8.32 0.53 2.72
C LYS A 56 8.87 1.18 1.46
N TYR A 57 8.24 2.26 1.00
CA TYR A 57 8.50 2.82 -0.33
C TYR A 57 9.48 3.99 -0.32
N LEU A 58 9.60 4.71 0.79
CA LEU A 58 10.53 5.83 0.95
C LEU A 58 11.73 5.48 1.84
N GLY A 59 11.71 4.33 2.51
CA GLY A 59 12.76 3.93 3.45
C GLY A 59 12.78 4.77 4.72
N GLU A 60 11.64 5.40 5.08
CA GLU A 60 11.54 6.19 6.31
C GLU A 60 11.67 5.28 7.53
N VAL A 61 12.54 5.66 8.48
CA VAL A 61 12.74 4.92 9.72
C VAL A 61 11.92 5.60 10.82
N PRO A 62 11.00 4.89 11.49
CA PRO A 62 10.19 5.46 12.56
C PRO A 62 11.07 5.90 13.74
N ILE A 63 10.81 7.11 14.24
CA ILE A 63 11.65 7.75 15.28
C ILE A 63 11.05 7.54 16.66
N ASP A 64 9.75 7.77 16.82
CA ASP A 64 9.05 7.54 18.08
C ASP A 64 8.68 6.06 18.27
N GLU A 65 8.43 5.70 19.53
CA GLU A 65 8.18 4.30 19.91
C GLU A 65 6.85 3.77 19.37
N ASN A 66 5.81 4.60 19.23
CA ASN A 66 4.52 4.14 18.73
C ASN A 66 4.64 3.72 17.26
N ASP A 67 5.32 4.53 16.43
CA ASP A 67 5.54 4.21 15.03
C ASP A 67 6.45 2.96 14.87
N LYS A 68 7.43 2.76 15.76
CA LYS A 68 8.24 1.53 15.77
C LYS A 68 7.41 0.30 16.13
N GLU A 69 6.57 0.39 17.16
CA GLU A 69 5.66 -0.69 17.53
C GLU A 69 4.68 -1.02 16.40
N LEU A 70 4.18 0.01 15.71
CA LEU A 70 3.32 -0.15 14.54
C LEU A 70 4.03 -0.92 13.41
N ILE A 71 5.25 -0.52 13.04
CA ILE A 71 6.03 -1.20 12.00
C ILE A 71 6.37 -2.64 12.42
N ASN A 72 6.76 -2.87 13.67
CA ASN A 72 7.01 -4.22 14.17
C ASN A 72 5.75 -5.10 14.14
N LYS A 73 4.58 -4.56 14.49
CA LYS A 73 3.29 -5.28 14.38
C LYS A 73 3.07 -5.68 12.92
N TYR A 74 3.22 -4.72 12.01
CA TYR A 74 3.06 -4.92 10.57
C TYR A 74 3.99 -6.01 10.02
N ASP A 75 5.29 -5.93 10.30
CA ASP A 75 6.27 -6.89 9.78
C ASP A 75 6.03 -8.32 10.29
N ASN A 76 5.48 -8.48 11.50
CA ASN A 76 5.12 -9.78 12.06
C ASN A 76 3.83 -10.35 11.44
N GLU A 77 2.81 -9.52 11.22
CA GLU A 77 1.54 -9.95 10.61
C GLU A 77 1.69 -10.21 9.09
N PHE A 78 2.57 -9.45 8.45
CA PHE A 78 2.79 -9.46 7.01
C PHE A 78 4.26 -9.73 6.63
N PRO A 79 4.83 -10.90 6.97
CA PRO A 79 6.25 -11.18 6.76
C PRO A 79 6.66 -11.21 5.27
N ASN A 80 5.71 -11.45 4.37
CA ASN A 80 5.92 -11.40 2.92
C ASN A 80 5.68 -10.01 2.32
N ASN A 81 5.25 -9.04 3.13
CA ASN A 81 5.03 -7.64 2.78
C ASN A 81 4.17 -7.47 1.50
N PRO A 82 2.83 -7.66 1.60
CA PRO A 82 1.95 -7.78 0.43
C PRO A 82 1.63 -6.44 -0.26
N ILE A 83 1.93 -5.31 0.39
CA ILE A 83 1.91 -3.97 -0.23
C ILE A 83 3.10 -3.87 -1.18
#